data_AF-A0A5M8NXS0-F1
#
_entry.id   AF-A0A5M8NXS0-F1
#
_cell.length_a   1.000
_cell.length_b   1.000
_cell.length_c   1.000
_cell.angle_alpha   90.00
_cell.angle_beta   90.00
_cell.angle_gamma   90.00
#
_symmetry.space_group_name_H-M   'P 1'
#
loop_
_entity.id
_entity.type
_entity.pdbx_description
1 polymer ?
#
loop_
_entity_poly.entity_id
_entity_poly.type
_entity_poly.pdbx_seq_one_letter_code
_entity_poly.pdbx_strand_id
1 'polypeptide(L)' 'MELYDKSLVRDREVINMMDYSRKEGRAEGIELVAKKLLDLHLPVTEIAQATGLTTKQIRSLS' A
#
# COMPACT_ATOMS: atom_id res chain seq x y z
N MET A 1 -2.81 -24.35 35.25
CA MET A 1 -2.17 -24.53 33.93
C MET A 1 -3.07 -23.82 32.93
N GLU A 2 -2.71 -22.57 32.61
CA GLU A 2 -3.53 -21.68 31.79
C GLU A 2 -3.60 -22.21 30.36
N LEU A 3 -4.73 -22.83 30.00
CA LEU A 3 -5.07 -23.00 28.60
C LEU A 3 -5.47 -21.63 28.06
N TYR A 4 -4.45 -20.83 27.70
CA TYR A 4 -4.68 -19.62 26.93
C TYR A 4 -5.36 -20.01 25.63
N ASP A 5 -6.55 -19.45 25.46
CA ASP A 5 -7.46 -19.59 24.33
C ASP A 5 -6.73 -19.31 23.00
N LYS A 6 -6.20 -20.35 22.37
CA LYS A 6 -5.54 -20.28 21.06
C LYS A 6 -6.52 -19.99 19.92
N SER A 7 -7.83 -19.99 20.20
CA SER A 7 -8.86 -19.68 19.20
C SER A 7 -8.93 -18.18 18.94
N LEU A 8 -8.98 -17.36 20.01
CA LEU A 8 -9.01 -15.90 19.92
C LEU A 8 -7.77 -15.28 19.26
N VAL A 9 -6.61 -15.95 19.34
CA VAL A 9 -5.37 -15.49 18.71
C VAL A 9 -5.45 -15.57 17.18
N ARG A 10 -6.07 -16.64 16.64
CA ARG A 10 -6.20 -16.83 15.18
C ARG A 10 -7.09 -15.80 14.52
N ASP A 11 -8.24 -15.46 15.12
CA ASP A 11 -9.13 -14.44 14.58
C ASP A 11 -8.45 -13.06 14.51
N ARG A 12 -7.67 -12.70 15.53
CA ARG A 12 -6.98 -11.41 15.58
C ARG A 12 -5.81 -11.34 14.59
N GLU A 13 -5.05 -12.42 14.40
CA GLU A 13 -3.98 -12.50 13.40
C GLU A 13 -4.52 -12.48 11.96
N VAL A 14 -5.63 -13.17 11.70
CA VAL A 14 -6.28 -13.17 10.38
C VAL A 14 -6.82 -11.79 10.03
N ILE A 15 -7.47 -11.09 10.96
CA ILE A 15 -7.95 -9.71 10.74
C ILE A 15 -6.77 -8.77 10.45
N ASN A 16 -5.67 -8.88 11.20
CA ASN A 16 -4.47 -8.09 10.95
C ASN A 16 -3.86 -8.40 9.58
N MET A 17 -3.79 -9.66 9.16
CA MET A 17 -3.31 -10.03 7.83
C MET A 17 -4.20 -9.46 6.72
N MET A 18 -5.53 -9.54 6.86
CA MET A 18 -6.46 -8.98 5.87
C MET A 18 -6.33 -7.45 5.75
N ASP A 19 -6.14 -6.75 6.87
CA ASP A 19 -5.94 -5.30 6.90
C ASP A 19 -4.60 -4.92 6.26
N TYR A 20 -3.53 -5.69 6.55
CA TYR A 20 -2.23 -5.56 5.91
C TYR A 20 -2.31 -5.79 4.41
N SER A 21 -2.86 -6.91 3.95
CA SER A 21 -2.97 -7.22 2.52
C SER A 21 -3.79 -6.18 1.75
N ARG A 22 -4.83 -5.59 2.37
CA ARG A 22 -5.59 -4.49 1.74
C ARG A 22 -4.78 -3.21 1.65
N LYS A 23 -4.00 -2.87 2.68
CA LYS A 23 -3.14 -1.68 2.68
C LYS A 23 -1.98 -1.82 1.71
N GLU A 24 -1.33 -2.98 1.69
CA GLU A 24 -0.24 -3.29 0.76
C GLU A 24 -0.73 -3.31 -0.68
N GLY A 25 -1.83 -4.02 -0.99
CA GLY A 25 -2.38 -4.02 -2.35
C GLY A 25 -2.83 -2.63 -2.84
N ARG A 26 -3.24 -1.74 -1.92
CA ARG A 26 -3.54 -0.34 -2.25
C ARG A 26 -2.26 0.46 -2.50
N ALA A 27 -1.22 0.26 -1.69
CA ALA A 27 0.07 0.92 -1.88
C ALA A 27 0.71 0.49 -3.21
N GLU A 28 0.77 -0.82 -3.48
CA GLU A 28 1.27 -1.39 -4.72
C GLU A 28 0.48 -0.87 -5.94
N GLY A 29 -0.84 -0.78 -5.83
CA GLY A 29 -1.68 -0.23 -6.89
C GLY A 29 -1.39 1.26 -7.17
N ILE A 30 -1.17 2.05 -6.13
CA ILE A 30 -0.85 3.49 -6.26
C ILE A 30 0.53 3.68 -6.89
N GLU A 31 1.53 2.89 -6.49
CA GLU A 31 2.88 2.93 -7.08
C GLU A 31 2.87 2.50 -8.56
N LEU A 32 2.11 1.47 -8.92
CA LEU A 32 1.94 1.05 -10.32
C LEU A 32 1.28 2.15 -11.18
N VAL A 33 0.28 2.84 -10.64
CA VAL A 33 -0.36 3.98 -11.33
C VAL A 33 0.65 5.12 -11.50
N ALA A 34 1.39 5.49 -10.46
CA ALA A 34 2.41 6.52 -10.54
C ALA A 34 3.49 6.20 -11.59
N LYS A 35 3.94 4.93 -11.64
CA LYS A 35 4.93 4.48 -12.62
C LYS A 35 4.40 4.57 -14.06
N LYS A 36 3.16 4.15 -14.30
CA LYS A 36 2.52 4.30 -15.63
C LYS A 36 2.41 5.76 -16.06
N LEU A 37 2.10 6.67 -15.14
CA LEU A 37 2.00 8.09 -15.46
C LEU A 37 3.37 8.71 -15.76
N LEU A 38 4.44 8.24 -15.11
CA LEU A 38 5.82 8.60 -15.45
C LEU A 38 6.21 8.12 -16.85
N ASP A 39 5.86 6.88 -17.20
CA ASP A 39 6.06 6.31 -18.55
C ASP A 39 5.34 7.13 -19.64
N LEU A 40 4.19 7.71 -19.31
CA LEU A 40 3.44 8.62 -20.17
C LEU A 40 4.00 10.07 -20.18
N HIS A 41 5.15 10.29 -19.54
CA HIS A 41 5.81 11.59 -19.41
C HIS A 41 4.95 12.68 -18.74
N LEU A 42 4.02 12.31 -17.86
CA LEU A 42 3.32 13.31 -17.05
C LEU A 42 4.28 13.96 -16.04
N PRO A 43 4.10 15.24 -15.74
CA PRO A 43 4.92 15.92 -14.74
C PRO A 43 4.65 15.36 -13.35
N VAL A 44 5.73 15.21 -12.57
CA VAL A 44 5.71 14.66 -11.20
C VAL A 44 4.68 15.35 -10.29
N THR A 45 4.42 16.64 -10.51
CA THR A 45 3.41 17.41 -9.75
C THR A 45 1.98 16.94 -10.00
N GLU A 46 1.62 16.61 -11.25
CA GLU A 46 0.29 16.09 -11.59
C GLU A 46 0.13 14.65 -11.09
N ILE A 47 1.21 13.85 -11.18
CA ILE A 47 1.23 12.49 -10.64
C ILE A 47 1.02 12.51 -9.12
N ALA A 48 1.67 13.43 -8.41
CA ALA A 48 1.50 13.61 -6.97
C ALA A 48 0.05 13.94 -6.60
N GLN A 49 -0.61 14.80 -7.36
CA GLN A 49 -2.03 15.11 -7.15
C GLN A 49 -2.95 13.93 -7.44
N ALA A 50 -2.70 13.16 -8.50
CA ALA A 50 -3.54 12.04 -8.90
C ALA A 50 -3.40 10.81 -7.98
N THR A 51 -2.22 10.61 -7.41
CA THR A 51 -1.89 9.39 -6.63
C THR A 51 -1.85 9.65 -5.12
N GLY A 52 -1.75 10.91 -4.70
CA GLY A 52 -1.54 11.29 -3.30
C GLY A 52 -0.12 11.01 -2.81
N LEU A 53 0.79 10.54 -3.67
CA LEU A 53 2.19 10.33 -3.32
C LEU A 53 2.95 11.65 -3.28
N THR A 54 4.00 11.68 -2.44
CA THR A 54 4.94 12.80 -2.46
C THR A 54 5.81 12.77 -3.72
N THR A 55 6.27 13.94 -4.14
CA THR A 55 7.21 14.06 -5.27
C THR A 55 8.50 13.26 -5.05
N LYS A 56 8.93 13.10 -3.79
CA LYS A 56 10.09 12.27 -3.41
C LYS A 56 9.83 10.78 -3.67
N GLN A 57 8.65 10.28 -3.28
CA GLN A 57 8.25 8.89 -3.55
C GLN A 57 8.15 8.63 -5.05
N ILE A 58 7.53 9.54 -5.81
CA ILE A 58 7.40 9.38 -7.27
C ILE A 58 8.77 9.37 -7.96
N ARG A 59 9.70 10.23 -7.53
CA ARG A 59 11.07 10.23 -8.05
C ARG A 59 11.89 8.99 -7.70
N SER A 60 11.50 8.21 -6.69
CA SER A 60 12.15 6.92 -6.42
C SER A 60 11.54 5.77 -7.23
N LEU A 61 10.46 6.02 -7.99
CA LEU A 61 9.83 5.04 -8.87
C LEU A 61 10.37 5.08 -10.32
N SER A 62 11.06 6.16 -10.70
CA SER A 62 11.70 6.32 -12.02
C SER A 62 13.04 5.61 -12.11
#